data_AF-A0A357G705-F1
#
_entry.id   AF-A0A357G705-F1
#
_cell.length_a   1.000
_cell.length_b   1.000
_cell.length_c   1.000
_cell.angle_alpha   90.00
_cell.angle_beta   90.00
_cell.angle_gamma   90.00
#
_symmetry.space_group_name_H-M   'P 1'
#
loop_
_entity.id
_entity.type
_entity.pdbx_description
1 polymer ?
#
loop_
_entity_poly.entity_id
_entity_poly.type
_entity_poly.pdbx_seq_one_letter_code
_entity_poly.pdbx_strand_id
1 'polypeptide(L)'
;PHFNVPIFYRKPIVVTIHDLILLHFPTLKGTTLSPLLYWIKFLMYKIVINSAIKRAKKVIAVSEFTKNDILKNYKIPAEKIEVSYEACENFCSISQKSETEVLKECGIIKPYILYVGNAYP
;
A
#
# COMPACT_ATOMS: atom_id res chain seq x y z
N PRO A 1 7.31 2.64 -4.42
CA PRO A 1 7.06 3.32 -3.12
C PRO A 1 8.01 4.53 -2.90
N HIS A 2 7.43 5.73 -2.93
CA HIS A 2 8.13 6.99 -2.66
C HIS A 2 8.06 7.29 -1.16
N PHE A 3 9.18 7.12 -0.45
CA PHE A 3 9.26 7.42 0.99
C PHE A 3 9.70 8.86 1.19
N ASN A 4 8.74 9.75 1.41
CA ASN A 4 8.99 11.18 1.61
C ASN A 4 9.00 11.58 3.09
N VAL A 5 9.57 10.73 3.97
CA VAL A 5 9.68 11.07 5.39
C VAL A 5 10.94 11.91 5.61
N PRO A 6 10.82 13.17 6.08
CA PRO A 6 11.98 14.01 6.32
C PRO A 6 12.77 13.50 7.53
N ILE A 7 13.90 12.82 7.27
CA ILE A 7 14.70 12.12 8.28
C ILE A 7 15.19 13.08 9.39
N PHE A 8 15.53 14.33 9.05
CA PHE A 8 16.06 15.30 10.01
C PHE A 8 15.00 16.21 10.67
N TYR A 9 13.72 16.06 10.32
CA TYR A 9 12.66 16.92 10.84
C TYR A 9 12.26 16.51 12.26
N ARG A 10 12.50 17.37 13.27
CA ARG A 10 12.35 17.01 14.70
C ARG A 10 10.98 17.31 15.33
N LYS A 11 10.04 17.88 14.58
CA LYS A 11 8.70 18.22 15.08
C LYS A 11 7.72 17.03 14.91
N PRO A 12 6.51 17.09 15.50
CA PRO A 12 5.53 16.01 15.37
C PRO A 12 5.18 15.74 13.90
N ILE A 13 5.18 14.47 13.51
CA ILE A 13 4.80 14.01 12.17
C ILE A 13 3.69 12.97 12.27
N VAL A 14 2.85 12.91 11.24
CA VAL A 14 1.92 11.82 10.98
C VAL A 14 2.39 11.15 9.69
N VAL A 15 2.40 9.82 9.67
CA VAL A 15 2.84 9.05 8.51
C VAL A 15 1.75 8.09 8.08
N THR A 16 1.49 8.02 6.78
CA THR A 16 0.59 7.04 6.18
C THR A 16 1.41 5.91 5.57
N ILE A 17 1.06 4.67 5.89
CA ILE A 17 1.70 3.48 5.35
C ILE A 17 0.65 2.75 4.52
N HIS A 18 0.86 2.75 3.21
CA HIS A 18 0.01 2.02 2.25
C HIS A 18 0.33 0.52 2.29
N ASP A 19 1.61 0.18 2.16
CA ASP A 19 2.07 -1.20 2.26
C ASP A 19 3.49 -1.27 2.83
N LEU A 20 3.87 -2.49 3.24
CA LEU A 20 5.24 -2.86 3.56
C LEU A 20 5.74 -3.93 2.58
N ILE A 21 5.32 -3.86 1.31
CA ILE A 21 5.51 -4.95 0.33
C ILE A 21 6.97 -5.34 0.17
N LEU A 22 7.89 -4.37 0.28
CA LEU A 22 9.33 -4.61 0.19
C LEU A 22 9.86 -5.51 1.32
N LEU A 23 9.20 -5.58 2.49
CA LEU A 23 9.58 -6.51 3.56
C LEU A 23 9.25 -7.96 3.21
N HIS A 24 8.13 -8.18 2.53
CA HIS A 24 7.62 -9.51 2.18
C HIS A 24 8.21 -10.04 0.87
N PHE A 25 8.38 -9.15 -0.11
CA PHE A 25 8.86 -9.49 -1.44
C PHE A 25 10.13 -8.70 -1.76
N PRO A 26 11.30 -9.13 -1.26
CA PRO A 26 12.56 -8.53 -1.64
C PRO A 26 12.78 -8.67 -3.15
N THR A 27 12.80 -7.55 -3.88
CA THR A 27 12.91 -7.47 -5.35
C THR A 27 14.32 -7.82 -5.87
N LEU A 28 14.92 -8.90 -5.37
CA LEU A 28 16.24 -9.40 -5.80
C LEU A 28 16.25 -9.82 -7.27
N LYS A 29 15.10 -10.22 -7.83
CA LYS A 29 14.97 -10.69 -9.22
C LYS A 29 14.71 -9.60 -10.26
N GLY A 30 14.37 -8.38 -9.83
CA GLY A 30 13.93 -7.29 -10.73
C GLY A 30 14.86 -6.07 -10.77
N THR A 31 16.01 -6.11 -10.10
CA THR A 31 16.95 -4.99 -10.04
C THR A 31 18.16 -5.20 -10.93
N THR A 32 18.48 -4.22 -11.76
CA THR A 32 19.74 -4.08 -12.53
C THR A 32 20.95 -3.69 -11.65
N LEU A 33 20.76 -3.57 -10.33
CA LEU A 33 21.79 -3.17 -9.37
C LEU A 33 22.58 -4.37 -8.87
N SER A 34 23.84 -4.14 -8.50
CA SER A 34 24.66 -5.18 -7.87
C SER A 34 24.04 -5.66 -6.55
N PRO A 35 24.17 -6.95 -6.20
CA PRO A 35 23.57 -7.51 -4.97
C PRO A 35 23.95 -6.76 -3.69
N LEU A 36 25.17 -6.22 -3.63
CA LEU A 36 25.66 -5.43 -2.50
C LEU A 36 24.90 -4.09 -2.37
N LEU A 37 24.74 -3.35 -3.48
CA LEU A 37 24.01 -2.08 -3.48
C LEU A 37 22.53 -2.29 -3.15
N TYR A 38 21.95 -3.39 -3.61
CA TYR A 38 20.59 -3.77 -3.24
C TYR A 38 20.45 -3.96 -1.73
N TRP A 39 21.36 -4.71 -1.11
CA TRP A 39 21.28 -4.99 0.33
C TRP A 39 21.45 -3.74 1.18
N ILE A 40 22.37 -2.84 0.79
CA ILE A 40 22.55 -1.53 1.44
C ILE A 40 21.27 -0.70 1.32
N LYS A 41 20.67 -0.61 0.13
CA LYS A 41 19.42 0.12 -0.10
C LYS A 41 18.27 -0.46 0.74
N PHE A 42 18.19 -1.79 0.83
CA PHE A 42 17.17 -2.47 1.63
C PHE A 42 17.36 -2.24 3.14
N LEU A 43 18.60 -2.23 3.62
CA LEU A 43 18.90 -1.91 5.01
C LEU A 43 18.52 -0.45 5.34
N MET A 44 18.89 0.49 4.46
CA MET A 44 18.51 1.90 4.60
C MET A 44 16.99 2.08 4.63
N TYR A 45 16.27 1.36 3.75
CA TYR A 45 14.81 1.32 3.77
C TYR A 45 14.26 0.89 5.13
N LYS A 46 14.75 -0.22 5.70
CA LYS A 46 14.33 -0.70 7.02
C LYS A 46 14.58 0.33 8.12
N ILE A 47 15.75 0.98 8.10
CA ILE A 47 16.12 2.01 9.08
C ILE A 47 15.21 3.22 8.97
N VAL A 48 14.96 3.72 7.77
CA VAL A 48 14.12 4.90 7.53
C VAL A 48 12.69 4.64 7.96
N ILE A 49 12.09 3.50 7.59
CA ILE A 49 10.72 3.17 8.02
C ILE A 49 10.64 2.98 9.53
N ASN A 50 11.58 2.23 10.13
CA ASN A 50 11.59 2.04 11.58
C ASN A 50 11.68 3.38 12.32
N SER A 51 12.53 4.29 11.83
CA SER A 51 12.64 5.65 12.37
C SER A 51 11.34 6.44 12.20
N ALA A 52 10.74 6.40 11.00
CA ALA A 52 9.48 7.09 10.70
C ALA A 52 8.35 6.62 11.63
N ILE A 53 8.15 5.30 11.75
CA ILE A 53 7.13 4.69 12.59
C ILE A 53 7.33 5.02 14.07
N LYS A 54 8.57 4.93 14.57
CA LYS A 54 8.87 5.24 15.98
C LYS A 54 8.70 6.71 16.32
N ARG A 55 9.04 7.61 15.40
CA ARG A 55 9.00 9.06 15.63
C ARG A 55 7.66 9.71 15.34
N ALA A 56 6.82 9.08 14.52
CA ALA A 56 5.48 9.59 14.26
C ALA A 56 4.69 9.74 15.56
N LYS A 57 3.79 10.72 15.61
CA LYS A 57 2.80 10.83 16.70
C LYS A 57 1.67 9.83 16.47
N LYS A 58 1.25 9.68 15.21
CA LYS A 58 0.25 8.73 14.74
C LYS A 58 0.67 8.13 13.41
N VAL A 59 0.28 6.88 13.17
CA VAL A 59 0.50 6.15 11.93
C VAL A 59 -0.86 5.82 11.33
N ILE A 60 -1.09 6.18 10.08
CA ILE A 60 -2.33 5.85 9.35
C ILE A 60 -2.06 4.59 8.53
N ALA A 61 -2.86 3.56 8.72
CA ALA A 61 -2.84 2.33 7.93
C ALA A 61 -4.08 2.28 7.03
N VAL A 62 -3.90 1.86 5.78
CA VAL A 62 -5.00 1.81 4.79
C VAL A 62 -5.96 0.63 4.99
N SER A 63 -5.60 -0.33 5.84
CA SER A 63 -6.41 -1.50 6.17
C SER A 63 -6.00 -2.11 7.51
N GLU A 64 -6.87 -2.96 8.08
CA GLU A 64 -6.52 -3.77 9.25
C GLU A 64 -5.37 -4.76 8.94
N PHE A 65 -5.26 -5.23 7.69
CA PHE A 65 -4.12 -6.05 7.28
C PHE A 65 -2.81 -5.28 7.42
N THR A 66 -2.74 -4.07 6.86
CA THR A 66 -1.54 -3.21 6.94
C THR A 66 -1.21 -2.86 8.38
N LYS A 67 -2.21 -2.58 9.22
CA LYS A 67 -2.01 -2.34 10.67
C LYS A 67 -1.41 -3.55 11.38
N ASN A 68 -1.95 -4.74 11.17
CA ASN A 68 -1.43 -5.96 11.77
C ASN A 68 -0.02 -6.28 11.28
N ASP A 69 0.25 -6.02 10.00
CA ASP A 69 1.58 -6.19 9.43
C ASP A 69 2.60 -5.22 10.04
N ILE A 70 2.21 -3.96 10.27
CA ILE A 70 3.04 -3.00 11.01
C ILE A 70 3.32 -3.49 12.43
N LEU A 71 2.31 -3.95 13.17
CA LEU A 71 2.48 -4.43 14.55
C LEU A 71 3.36 -5.67 14.65
N LYS A 72 3.29 -6.56 13.65
CA LYS A 72 4.12 -7.76 13.57
C LYS A 72 5.59 -7.42 13.31
N ASN A 73 5.86 -6.47 12.42
CA ASN A 73 7.22 -6.11 12.02
C ASN A 73 7.86 -5.05 12.92
N TYR A 74 7.07 -4.20 13.58
CA TYR A 74 7.52 -3.07 14.38
C TYR A 74 6.88 -3.09 15.77
N LYS A 75 7.73 -3.14 16.80
CA LYS A 75 7.31 -3.09 18.21
C LYS A 75 6.86 -1.67 18.59
N ILE A 76 5.61 -1.33 18.30
CA ILE A 76 4.97 -0.07 18.69
C ILE A 76 3.58 -0.30 19.34
N PRO A 77 3.09 0.64 20.16
CA PRO A 77 1.74 0.55 20.73
C PRO A 77 0.68 0.56 19.63
N ALA A 78 -0.32 -0.33 19.74
CA ALA A 78 -1.42 -0.40 18.77
C ALA A 78 -2.23 0.89 18.68
N GLU A 79 -2.38 1.60 19.80
CA GLU A 79 -3.06 2.91 19.91
C GLU A 79 -2.43 4.00 19.04
N LYS A 80 -1.18 3.81 18.63
CA LYS A 80 -0.47 4.73 17.73
C LYS A 80 -0.94 4.61 16.29
N ILE A 81 -1.52 3.47 15.92
CA ILE A 81 -1.95 3.15 14.56
C ILE A 81 -3.45 3.35 14.45
N GLU A 82 -3.86 4.14 13.47
CA GLU A 82 -5.25 4.39 13.13
C GLU A 82 -5.53 3.85 11.73
N VAL A 83 -6.60 3.07 11.58
CA VAL A 83 -6.99 2.55 10.27
C VAL A 83 -7.90 3.56 9.60
N SER A 84 -7.48 4.04 8.44
CA SER A 84 -8.29 4.87 7.56
C SER A 84 -8.34 4.19 6.20
N TYR A 85 -9.47 3.58 5.88
CA TYR A 85 -9.68 2.94 4.58
C TYR A 85 -9.60 3.97 3.46
N GLU A 86 -8.99 3.57 2.34
CA GLU A 86 -9.00 4.38 1.12
C GLU A 86 -10.42 4.42 0.55
N ALA A 87 -10.86 5.61 0.13
CA ALA A 87 -12.18 5.81 -0.47
C ALA A 87 -12.09 5.78 -2.00
N CYS A 88 -13.14 5.29 -2.68
CA CYS A 88 -13.34 5.60 -4.10
C CYS A 88 -13.87 7.04 -4.21
N GLU A 89 -13.58 7.70 -5.33
CA GLU A 89 -14.28 8.93 -5.70
C GLU A 89 -15.78 8.68 -5.92
N ASN A 90 -16.59 9.73 -5.73
CA ASN A 90 -18.05 9.66 -5.86
C ASN A 90 -18.56 9.33 -7.28
N PHE A 91 -17.66 9.21 -8.28
CA PHE A 91 -17.99 8.79 -9.64
C PHE A 91 -18.14 7.27 -9.80
N CYS A 92 -17.88 6.48 -8.74
CA CYS A 92 -18.30 5.08 -8.61
C CYS A 92 -19.85 4.96 -8.50
N SER A 93 -20.62 5.63 -9.36
CA SER A 93 -22.09 5.58 -9.37
C SER A 93 -22.60 4.46 -10.27
N ILE A 94 -23.70 3.82 -9.88
CA ILE A 94 -24.39 2.84 -10.73
C ILE A 94 -24.83 3.55 -12.01
N SER A 95 -24.43 2.98 -13.16
CA SER A 95 -24.85 3.49 -14.47
C SER A 95 -26.37 3.51 -14.58
N GLN A 96 -26.91 4.55 -15.19
CA GLN A 96 -28.35 4.62 -15.52
C GLN A 96 -28.73 3.66 -16.66
N LYS A 97 -27.75 3.12 -17.40
CA LYS A 97 -27.98 2.11 -18.44
C LYS A 97 -28.46 0.80 -17.81
N SER A 98 -29.37 0.12 -18.52
CA SER A 98 -29.82 -1.21 -18.11
C SER A 98 -28.68 -2.24 -18.24
N GLU A 99 -28.69 -3.26 -17.37
CA GLU A 99 -27.70 -4.35 -17.42
C GLU A 99 -27.66 -5.01 -18.81
N THR A 100 -28.82 -5.20 -19.45
CA THR A 100 -28.94 -5.84 -20.76
C THR A 100 -28.33 -5.01 -21.88
N GLU A 101 -28.42 -3.68 -21.79
CA GLU A 101 -27.79 -2.76 -22.75
C GLU A 101 -26.27 -2.81 -22.65
N VAL A 102 -25.73 -2.75 -21.43
CA VAL A 102 -24.27 -2.83 -21.20
C VAL A 102 -23.73 -4.19 -21.66
N LEU A 103 -24.39 -5.29 -21.31
CA LEU A 103 -23.95 -6.62 -21.72
C LEU A 103 -24.01 -6.80 -23.25
N LYS A 104 -25.02 -6.24 -23.91
CA LYS A 104 -25.14 -6.27 -25.37
C LYS A 104 -24.05 -5.43 -26.04
N GLU A 105 -23.78 -4.23 -25.53
CA GLU A 105 -22.68 -3.36 -26.01
C GLU A 105 -21.32 -4.07 -25.88
N CYS A 106 -21.09 -4.78 -24.77
CA CYS A 106 -19.87 -5.54 -24.54
C CYS A 106 -19.85 -6.93 -25.23
N GLY A 107 -20.94 -7.36 -25.87
CA GLY A 107 -21.05 -8.68 -26.50
C GLY A 107 -20.97 -9.86 -25.53
N ILE A 108 -21.36 -9.67 -24.26
CA ILE A 108 -21.24 -10.67 -23.19
C ILE A 108 -22.53 -11.50 -23.08
N ILE A 109 -22.39 -12.83 -23.03
CA ILE A 109 -23.48 -13.78 -22.81
C ILE A 109 -23.36 -14.37 -21.40
N LYS A 110 -24.47 -14.50 -20.67
CA LYS A 110 -24.48 -15.06 -19.30
C LYS A 110 -24.38 -16.60 -19.32
N PRO A 111 -23.78 -17.24 -18.30
CA PRO A 111 -23.07 -16.62 -17.18
C PRO A 111 -21.65 -16.17 -17.57
N TYR A 112 -21.15 -15.13 -16.91
CA TYR A 112 -19.81 -14.61 -17.11
C TYR A 112 -19.08 -14.41 -15.78
N ILE A 113 -17.74 -14.35 -15.83
CA ILE A 113 -16.89 -13.97 -14.71
C ILE A 113 -16.20 -12.66 -15.10
N LEU A 114 -16.29 -11.65 -14.23
CA LEU A 114 -15.63 -10.36 -14.41
C LEU A 114 -14.35 -10.32 -13.55
N TYR A 115 -13.21 -10.05 -14.19
CA TYR A 115 -11.96 -9.74 -13.53
C TYR A 115 -11.57 -8.29 -13.86
N VAL A 116 -11.40 -7.47 -12.82
CA VAL A 116 -10.89 -6.10 -12.94
C VAL A 116 -9.63 -6.01 -12.10
N GLY A 117 -8.50 -5.81 -12.78
CA GLY A 117 -7.20 -5.75 -12.13
C GLY A 117 -6.11 -5.47 -13.16
N ASN A 118 -4.91 -5.16 -12.66
CA ASN A 118 -3.77 -4.95 -13.53
C ASN A 118 -3.29 -6.30 -14.10
N ALA A 119 -2.88 -6.33 -15.36
CA ALA A 119 -2.30 -7.52 -16.02
C ALA A 119 -0.78 -7.60 -15.76
N TYR A 120 -0.39 -7.50 -14.48
CA TYR A 120 1.00 -7.57 -14.06
C TYR A 120 1.24 -8.91 -13.35
N PRO A 121 2.21 -9.73 -13.80
CA PRO A 121 2.61 -10.95 -13.12
C PRO A 121 3.42 -10.68 -11.84
#